data_AF-A0A3N5PEL8-F1
#
_entry.id   AF-A0A3N5PEL8-F1
#
_cell.length_a   1.000
_cell.length_b   1.000
_cell.length_c   1.000
_cell.angle_alpha   90.00
_cell.angle_beta   90.00
_cell.angle_gamma   90.00
#
_symmetry.space_group_name_H-M   'P 1'
#
loop_
_entity.id
_entity.type
_entity.pdbx_description
1 polymer ?
#
loop_
_entity_poly.entity_id
_entity_poly.type
_entity_poly.pdbx_seq_one_letter_code
_entity_poly.pdbx_strand_id
1 'polypeptide(L)' 'PSQVTASKVVGGKVMRTRPLCAYPQTARYTGRGSIDDASNYVCR' A
#
# COMPACT_ATOMS: atom_id res chain seq x y z
N PRO A 1 14.39 3.49 -5.40
CA PRO A 1 13.62 2.95 -4.25
C PRO A 1 12.84 1.72 -4.72
N SER A 2 12.83 0.63 -3.94
CA SER A 2 12.13 -0.62 -4.31
C SER A 2 10.62 -0.56 -4.03
N GLN A 3 10.21 0.20 -3.00
CA GLN A 3 8.81 0.49 -2.68
C GLN A 3 8.69 1.81 -1.91
N VAL A 4 7.58 2.52 -2.05
CA VAL A 4 7.28 3.77 -1.32
C VAL A 4 5.89 3.68 -0.68
N THR A 5 5.78 3.77 0.63
CA THR A 5 4.47 3.74 1.31
C THR A 5 3.69 5.02 1.04
N ALA A 6 2.58 4.91 0.33
CA ALA A 6 1.65 6.02 0.10
C ALA A 6 0.46 5.93 1.05
N SER A 7 -0.05 7.09 1.47
CA SER A 7 -1.20 7.21 2.37
C SER A 7 -2.30 8.02 1.70
N LYS A 8 -3.53 7.49 1.72
CA LYS A 8 -4.73 8.25 1.35
C LYS A 8 -5.24 8.99 2.58
N VAL A 9 -5.17 10.32 2.53
CA VAL A 9 -5.66 11.20 3.60
C VAL A 9 -6.99 11.81 3.20
N VAL A 10 -7.99 11.76 4.09
CA VAL A 10 -9.30 12.39 3.91
C VAL A 10 -9.62 13.17 5.18
N GLY A 11 -9.81 14.50 5.07
CA GLY A 11 -10.09 15.36 6.23
C GLY A 11 -8.98 15.35 7.29
N GLY A 12 -7.71 15.23 6.88
CA GLY A 12 -6.55 15.18 7.79
C GLY A 12 -6.33 13.84 8.48
N LYS A 13 -7.18 12.83 8.24
CA LYS A 13 -7.00 11.46 8.75
C LYS A 13 -6.52 10.53 7.65
N VAL A 14 -5.55 9.67 7.99
CA VAL A 14 -5.11 8.58 7.11
C VAL A 14 -6.24 7.55 7.05
N MET A 15 -6.87 7.43 5.89
CA MET A 15 -7.93 6.45 5.64
C MET A 15 -7.36 5.08 5.31
N ARG A 16 -6.29 5.03 4.49
CA ARG A 16 -5.62 3.79 4.12
C ARG A 16 -4.23 4.04 3.60
N THR A 17 -3.39 3.03 3.69
CA THR A 17 -2.01 3.05 3.22
C THR A 17 -1.81 1.94 2.19
N ARG A 18 -1.08 2.25 1.12
CA ARG A 18 -0.72 1.29 0.07
C ARG A 18 0.70 1.55 -0.42
N PRO A 19 1.54 0.51 -0.62
CA PRO A 19 2.85 0.69 -1.19
C PRO A 19 2.74 1.01 -2.69
N LEU A 20 3.50 2.01 -3.15
CA LEU A 20 3.82 2.22 -4.54
C LEU A 20 5.01 1.34 -4.90
N CYS A 21 4.82 0.49 -5.90
CA CYS A 21 5.85 -0.42 -6.38
C CYS A 21 6.58 0.21 -7.57
N ALA A 22 7.87 -0.09 -7.71
CA ALA A 22 8.62 0.27 -8.89
C ALA A 22 8.03 -0.46 -10.11
N TYR A 23 7.78 0.27 -11.20
CA TYR A 23 7.34 -0.34 -12.45
C TYR A 23 8.36 -1.40 -12.91
N PRO A 24 7.93 -2.60 -13.37
CA PRO A 24 6.57 -3.02 -13.73
C PRO A 24 5.77 -3.73 -12.61
N GLN A 25 6.30 -3.76 -11.38
CA GLN A 25 5.63 -4.46 -10.28
C GLN A 25 4.37 -3.73 -9.83
N THR A 26 3.42 -4.50 -9.30
CA THR A 26 2.14 -3.99 -8.81
C THR A 26 1.94 -4.36 -7.34
N ALA A 27 1.31 -3.46 -6.58
CA ALA A 27 0.98 -3.74 -5.19
C ALA A 27 -0.20 -4.71 -5.12
N ARG A 28 0.05 -5.93 -4.66
CA ARG A 28 -0.96 -6.98 -4.59
C ARG A 28 -1.16 -7.47 -3.16
N TYR A 29 -2.41 -7.45 -2.73
CA TYR A 29 -2.81 -7.84 -1.38
C TYR A 29 -2.42 -9.30 -1.09
N THR A 30 -1.96 -9.58 0.13
CA THR A 30 -1.51 -10.91 0.57
C THR A 30 -2.67 -11.86 0.90
N GLY A 31 -3.89 -11.32 1.05
CA GLY A 31 -5.08 -12.10 1.41
C GLY A 31 -5.31 -12.22 2.92
N ARG A 32 -4.46 -11.61 3.76
CA ARG A 32 -4.56 -11.62 5.23
C ARG A 32 -4.37 -10.21 5.77
N GLY A 33 -5.04 -9.91 6.88
CA GLY A 33 -4.95 -8.62 7.56
C GLY A 33 -5.98 -7.59 7.07
N SER A 34 -5.68 -6.31 7.31
CA SER A 34 -6.51 -5.19 6.87
C SER A 34 -6.10 -4.71 5.47
N ILE A 35 -7.10 -4.41 4.63
CA ILE A 35 -6.91 -3.83 3.29
C ILE A 35 -6.40 -2.38 3.36
N ASP A 36 -6.48 -1.75 4.53
CA ASP A 36 -6.05 -0.37 4.74
C ASP A 36 -4.59 -0.24 5.20
N ASP A 37 -3.91 -1.36 5.46
CA ASP A 37 -2.52 -1.40 5.92
C ASP A 37 -1.59 -1.84 4.78
N ALA A 38 -0.61 -0.99 4.47
CA ALA A 38 0.40 -1.23 3.45
C ALA A 38 1.24 -2.50 3.70
N SER A 39 1.36 -2.93 4.96
CA SER A 39 2.09 -4.15 5.36
C SER A 39 1.46 -5.42 4.80
N ASN A 40 0.17 -5.38 4.44
CA ASN A 40 -0.57 -6.50 3.86
C ASN A 40 -0.51 -6.52 2.33
N TYR A 41 0.35 -5.71 1.73
CA TYR A 41 0.59 -5.68 0.29
C TYR A 41 2.04 -6.04 -0.02
N VAL A 42 2.22 -6.76 -1.13
CA VAL A 42 3.54 -7.11 -1.66
C VAL A 42 3.64 -6.65 -3.11
N CYS A 43 4.81 -6.13 -3.48
CA CYS A 43 5.12 -5.78 -4.86
C CYS A 43 5.46 -7.04 -5.65
N ARG A 44 4.66 -7.34 -6.67
CA ARG A 44 4.84 -8.49 -7.57
C ARG A 44 4.26 -8.21 -8.96
#